data_AF-E2A0H4-F1
#
_entry.id   AF-E2A0H4-F1
#
_cell.length_a   1.000
_cell.length_b   1.000
_cell.length_c   1.000
_cell.angle_alpha   90.00
_cell.angle_beta   90.00
_cell.angle_gamma   90.00
#
_symmetry.space_group_name_H-M   'P 1'
#
loop_
_entity.id
_entity.type
_entity.pdbx_description
1 polymer ?
#
loop_
_entity_poly.entity_id
_entity_poly.type
_entity_poly.pdbx_seq_one_letter_code
_entity_poly.pdbx_strand_id
1 'polypeptide(L)'
;RQLSAVSGISRTSIRRILKHHKFHPYKIKLLQELNEDDFDRRLQFCEVMSERITNNPNFLFNICFSDECSFFLNGTVNRHNCRYWAESNPSIFYETHTQHPKKLNVWTDIFGD
;
A
#
# COMPACT_ATOMS: atom_id res chain seq x y z
N ARG A 1 18.59 -4.29 0.21
CA ARG A 1 19.44 -3.64 -0.82
C ARG A 1 20.31 -2.56 -0.19
N GLN A 2 19.72 -1.64 0.57
CA GLN A 2 20.45 -0.63 1.36
C GLN A 2 21.50 -1.24 2.30
N LEU A 3 21.15 -2.22 3.14
CA LEU A 3 22.11 -2.90 4.03
C LEU A 3 23.33 -3.48 3.30
N SER A 4 23.16 -4.00 2.08
CA SER A 4 24.26 -4.52 1.26
C SER A 4 25.16 -3.39 0.73
N ALA A 5 24.57 -2.27 0.33
CA ALA A 5 25.32 -1.10 -0.12
C ALA A 5 26.10 -0.43 1.03
N VAL A 6 25.54 -0.40 2.24
CA VAL A 6 26.15 0.24 3.42
C VAL A 6 27.20 -0.66 4.07
N SER A 7 26.97 -1.97 4.17
CA SER A 7 27.89 -2.90 4.83
C SER A 7 28.96 -3.50 3.91
N GLY A 8 28.83 -3.34 2.59
CA GLY A 8 29.66 -4.06 1.61
C GLY A 8 29.42 -5.58 1.55
N ILE A 9 28.52 -6.12 2.38
CA ILE A 9 28.21 -7.55 2.42
C ILE A 9 27.26 -7.90 1.26
N SER A 10 27.48 -9.05 0.63
CA SER A 10 26.61 -9.55 -0.42
C SER A 10 25.16 -9.71 0.08
N ARG A 11 24.20 -9.49 -0.82
CA ARG A 11 22.75 -9.59 -0.49
C ARG A 11 22.38 -10.98 0.02
N THR A 12 23.01 -12.02 -0.50
CA THR A 12 22.79 -13.42 -0.10
C THR A 12 23.26 -13.67 1.33
N SER A 13 24.44 -13.17 1.68
CA SER A 13 24.98 -13.26 3.04
C SER A 13 24.11 -12.52 4.05
N ILE A 14 23.66 -11.30 3.74
CA ILE A 14 22.72 -10.56 4.61
C ILE A 14 21.42 -11.34 4.82
N ARG A 15 20.85 -11.93 3.76
CA ARG A 15 19.62 -12.73 3.88
C ARG A 15 19.83 -13.96 4.77
N ARG A 16 21.01 -14.60 4.69
CA ARG A 16 21.36 -15.75 5.54
C ARG A 16 21.49 -15.34 7.00
N ILE A 17 22.17 -14.23 7.28
CA ILE A 17 22.32 -13.67 8.64
C ILE A 17 20.94 -13.34 9.23
N LEU A 18 20.11 -12.58 8.50
CA LEU A 18 18.76 -12.22 8.98
C LEU A 18 17.90 -13.45 9.30
N LYS A 19 17.95 -14.48 8.44
CA LYS A 19 17.25 -15.75 8.72
C LYS A 19 17.81 -16.49 9.94
N HIS A 20 19.13 -16.50 10.11
CA HIS A 20 19.78 -17.13 11.26
C HIS A 20 19.30 -16.50 12.58
N HIS A 21 19.19 -15.17 12.61
CA HIS A 21 18.68 -14.41 13.75
C HIS A 21 17.15 -14.37 13.85
N LYS A 22 16.41 -15.16 13.05
CA LYS A 22 14.93 -15.22 13.06
C LYS A 22 14.23 -13.90 12.71
N PHE A 23 14.88 -13.04 11.92
CA PHE A 23 14.23 -11.85 11.39
C PHE A 23 13.30 -12.22 10.23
N HIS A 24 12.12 -11.61 10.23
CA HIS A 24 11.09 -11.78 9.22
C HIS A 24 10.93 -10.52 8.38
N PRO A 25 10.67 -10.66 7.06
CA PRO A 25 10.40 -9.52 6.21
C PRO A 25 8.94 -9.08 6.37
N TYR A 26 8.73 -7.81 6.68
CA TYR A 26 7.40 -7.22 6.76
C TYR A 26 7.24 -6.11 5.73
N LYS A 27 6.02 -5.96 5.21
CA LYS A 27 5.67 -4.87 4.30
C LYS A 27 5.24 -3.65 5.11
N ILE A 28 5.66 -2.47 4.66
CA ILE A 28 5.15 -1.21 5.20
C ILE A 28 3.66 -1.12 4.88
N LYS A 29 2.85 -0.87 5.91
CA LYS A 29 1.43 -0.58 5.77
C LYS A 29 1.25 0.94 5.81
N LEU A 30 0.74 1.50 4.72
CA LEU A 30 0.21 2.85 4.74
C LEU A 30 -1.29 2.71 5.03
N LEU A 31 -1.71 3.17 6.20
CA LEU A 31 -3.11 3.19 6.58
C LEU A 31 -3.55 4.65 6.57
N GLN A 32 -4.74 4.90 6.03
CA GLN A 32 -5.43 6.14 6.32
C GLN A 32 -5.91 6.08 7.77
N GLU A 33 -5.84 7.22 8.45
CA GLU A 33 -6.49 7.38 9.74
C GLU A 33 -8.00 7.23 9.53
N LEU A 34 -8.62 6.37 10.34
CA LEU A 34 -10.06 6.14 10.32
C LEU A 34 -10.65 6.82 11.56
N ASN A 35 -11.72 7.58 11.35
CA ASN A 35 -12.55 8.09 12.43
C ASN A 35 -13.48 6.99 12.94
N GLU A 36 -14.02 7.16 14.14
CA GLU A 36 -14.95 6.19 14.75
C GLU A 36 -16.17 5.90 13.85
N ASP A 37 -16.72 6.94 13.21
CA ASP A 37 -17.85 6.83 12.28
C ASP A 37 -17.53 6.08 10.97
N ASP A 38 -16.25 5.98 10.59
CA ASP A 38 -15.89 5.43 9.28
C ASP A 38 -16.18 3.93 9.20
N PHE A 39 -16.18 3.22 10.33
CA PHE A 39 -16.52 1.81 10.37
C PHE A 39 -17.98 1.56 9.97
N ASP A 40 -18.91 2.30 10.58
CA ASP A 40 -20.34 2.17 10.32
C ASP A 40 -20.69 2.59 8.89
N ARG A 41 -20.10 3.70 8.41
CA ARG A 41 -20.31 4.17 7.03
C ARG A 41 -19.82 3.16 6.00
N ARG A 42 -18.67 2.50 6.26
CA ARG A 42 -18.13 1.48 5.37
C ARG A 42 -18.98 0.21 5.38
N LEU A 43 -19.50 -0.20 6.54
CA LEU A 43 -20.40 -1.34 6.63
C LEU A 43 -21.70 -1.07 5.86
N GLN A 44 -22.32 0.08 6.09
CA GLN A 44 -23.53 0.50 5.40
C GLN A 44 -23.33 0.55 3.87
N PHE A 45 -22.19 1.08 3.41
CA PHE A 45 -21.84 1.08 1.99
C PHE A 45 -21.77 -0.35 1.42
N CYS A 46 -21.11 -1.28 2.12
CA CYS A 46 -21.01 -2.68 1.70
C CYS A 46 -22.39 -3.35 1.60
N GLU A 47 -23.28 -3.10 2.56
CA GLU A 47 -24.65 -3.64 2.56
C GLU A 47 -25.45 -3.12 1.35
N VAL A 48 -25.46 -1.79 1.14
CA VAL A 48 -26.16 -1.15 0.02
C VAL A 48 -25.62 -1.63 -1.32
N MET A 49 -24.30 -1.72 -1.47
CA MET A 49 -23.69 -2.20 -2.71
C MET A 49 -24.02 -3.67 -2.97
N SER A 50 -23.99 -4.52 -1.93
CA SER A 50 -24.32 -5.94 -2.06
C SER A 50 -25.77 -6.14 -2.51
N GLU A 51 -26.71 -5.37 -1.97
CA GLU A 51 -28.11 -5.40 -2.38
C GLU A 51 -28.28 -4.98 -3.85
N ARG A 52 -27.63 -3.88 -4.27
CA ARG A 52 -27.69 -3.41 -5.67
C ARG A 52 -27.12 -4.42 -6.66
N ILE A 53 -26.02 -5.08 -6.31
CA ILE A 53 -25.40 -6.12 -7.13
C ILE A 53 -26.32 -7.34 -7.23
N THR A 54 -26.96 -7.72 -6.12
CA THR A 54 -27.90 -8.86 -6.10
C THR A 54 -29.15 -8.57 -6.93
N ASN A 55 -29.70 -7.36 -6.84
CA ASN A 55 -30.92 -6.97 -7.53
C ASN A 55 -30.72 -6.70 -9.03
N ASN A 56 -29.51 -6.32 -9.45
CA ASN A 56 -29.18 -6.08 -10.85
C ASN A 56 -27.78 -6.65 -11.17
N PRO A 57 -27.71 -7.84 -11.80
CA PRO A 57 -26.44 -8.47 -12.19
C PRO A 57 -25.57 -7.59 -13.09
N ASN A 58 -26.17 -6.65 -13.84
CA ASN A 58 -25.44 -5.74 -14.72
C ASN A 58 -25.00 -4.43 -14.02
N PHE A 59 -25.31 -4.26 -12.73
CA PHE A 59 -24.99 -3.04 -12.01
C PHE A 59 -23.51 -2.72 -12.02
N LEU A 60 -22.65 -3.71 -11.75
CA LEU A 60 -21.19 -3.52 -11.73
C LEU A 60 -20.62 -3.08 -13.07
N PHE A 61 -21.09 -3.67 -14.18
CA PHE A 61 -20.63 -3.31 -15.53
C PHE A 61 -20.99 -1.88 -15.92
N ASN A 62 -21.97 -1.27 -15.26
CA ASN A 62 -22.37 0.11 -15.47
C ASN A 62 -21.65 1.11 -14.54
N ILE A 63 -20.72 0.63 -13.70
CA ILE A 63 -19.90 1.50 -12.84
C ILE A 63 -18.60 1.84 -13.56
N CYS A 64 -18.32 3.14 -13.66
CA CYS A 64 -17.01 3.65 -14.06
C CYS A 64 -16.22 3.97 -12.78
N PHE A 65 -15.18 3.19 -12.51
CA PHE A 65 -14.26 3.44 -11.40
C PHE A 65 -13.16 4.38 -11.87
N SER A 66 -12.92 5.48 -11.17
CA SER A 66 -11.81 6.38 -11.48
C SER A 66 -10.97 6.63 -10.25
N ASP A 67 -9.68 6.89 -10.45
CA ASP A 67 -8.74 7.22 -9.38
C ASP A 67 -7.64 8.16 -9.89
N GLU A 68 -7.01 8.87 -8.96
CA GLU A 68 -5.83 9.68 -9.21
C GLU A 68 -4.61 9.09 -8.50
N CYS A 69 -3.52 8.88 -9.23
CA CYS A 69 -2.26 8.42 -8.67
C CYS A 69 -1.14 9.43 -8.90
N SER A 70 -0.37 9.73 -7.85
CA SER A 70 0.81 10.58 -7.91
C SER A 70 2.10 9.74 -7.98
N PHE A 71 2.90 9.96 -9.02
CA PHE A 71 4.24 9.37 -9.19
C PHE A 71 5.31 10.40 -8.87
N PHE A 72 6.22 10.09 -7.96
CA PHE A 72 7.28 11.02 -7.54
C PHE A 72 8.62 10.70 -8.22
N LEU A 73 9.30 11.73 -8.75
CA LEU A 73 10.57 11.58 -9.48
C LEU A 73 11.80 11.41 -8.58
N ASN A 74 11.68 11.73 -7.29
CA ASN A 74 12.74 11.56 -6.28
C ASN A 74 12.91 10.10 -5.81
N GLY A 75 12.21 9.15 -6.45
CA GLY A 75 12.29 7.74 -6.07
C GLY A 75 11.68 7.45 -4.70
N THR A 76 10.66 8.24 -4.28
CA THR A 76 9.89 7.92 -3.07
C THR A 76 9.58 6.43 -3.10
N VAL A 77 9.98 5.78 -2.01
CA VAL A 77 10.03 4.35 -1.82
C VAL A 77 8.89 3.64 -2.56
N ASN A 78 9.21 2.91 -3.64
CA ASN A 78 8.23 2.03 -4.26
C ASN A 78 7.77 1.02 -3.19
N ARG A 79 6.54 1.19 -2.71
CA ARG A 79 5.90 0.45 -1.61
C ARG A 79 6.00 -1.06 -1.78
N HIS A 80 5.98 -1.56 -3.01
CA HIS A 80 6.11 -2.99 -3.32
C HIS A 80 7.50 -3.55 -3.01
N ASN A 81 8.52 -2.69 -3.03
CA ASN A 81 9.91 -3.04 -2.84
C ASN A 81 10.43 -2.72 -1.43
N CYS A 82 9.65 -2.02 -0.59
CA CYS A 82 10.07 -1.72 0.77
C CYS A 82 9.67 -2.81 1.75
N ARG A 83 10.69 -3.43 2.35
CA ARG A 83 10.55 -4.43 3.40
C ARG A 83 11.56 -4.12 4.48
N TYR A 84 11.09 -3.99 5.72
CA TYR A 84 11.96 -4.01 6.88
C TYR A 84 12.03 -5.45 7.41
N TRP A 85 13.15 -5.77 8.06
CA TRP A 85 13.37 -7.07 8.67
C TRP A 85 13.39 -6.85 10.18
N ALA A 86 12.56 -7.59 10.92
CA ALA A 86 12.46 -7.50 12.37
C ALA A 86 12.12 -8.88 12.97
N GLU A 87 12.41 -9.10 14.25
CA GLU A 87 12.04 -10.35 14.95
C GLU A 87 10.53 -10.45 15.19
N SER A 88 9.88 -9.31 15.46
CA SER A 88 8.43 -9.17 15.61
C SER A 88 7.92 -8.05 14.70
N ASN A 89 6.62 -8.04 14.38
CA ASN A 89 6.05 -6.97 13.55
C ASN A 89 6.08 -5.64 14.35
N PRO A 90 6.91 -4.66 13.95
CA PRO A 90 7.09 -3.40 14.67
C PRO A 90 5.96 -2.41 14.40
N SER A 91 4.94 -2.77 13.57
CA SER A 91 3.79 -1.91 13.26
C SER A 91 4.20 -0.47 12.91
N ILE A 92 5.28 -0.32 12.13
CA ILE A 92 5.86 1.00 11.87
C ILE A 92 4.93 1.79 10.97
N PHE A 93 4.53 2.97 11.47
CA PHE A 93 3.85 4.01 10.73
C PHE A 93 4.88 4.98 10.18
N TYR A 94 4.69 5.44 8.94
CA TYR A 94 5.52 6.46 8.33
C TYR A 94 4.63 7.62 7.90
N GLU A 95 4.78 8.76 8.55
CA GLU A 95 4.25 10.02 8.05
C GLU A 95 5.15 10.49 6.89
N THR A 96 4.55 10.69 5.72
CA THR A 96 5.29 11.18 4.56
C THR A 96 4.94 12.63 4.30
N HIS A 97 5.66 13.55 4.94
CA HIS A 97 5.63 14.97 4.59
C HIS A 97 6.85 15.30 3.74
N THR A 98 6.65 15.48 2.44
CA THR A 98 7.59 16.23 1.60
C THR A 98 6.78 17.29 0.89
N GLN A 99 6.99 18.56 1.22
CA GLN A 99 6.15 19.66 0.73
C GLN A 99 6.38 19.98 -0.76
N HIS A 100 7.50 19.54 -1.36
CA HIS A 100 7.86 19.93 -2.74
C HIS A 100 8.54 18.85 -3.62
N PRO A 101 8.15 17.56 -3.61
CA PRO A 101 8.71 16.62 -4.58
C PRO A 101 8.15 16.90 -5.99
N LYS A 102 9.00 16.85 -7.02
CA LYS A 102 8.53 16.82 -8.41
C LYS A 102 7.68 15.57 -8.61
N LYS A 103 6.41 15.75 -8.97
CA LYS A 103 5.44 14.67 -9.13
C LYS A 103 4.71 14.75 -10.48
N LEU A 104 4.31 13.61 -10.98
CA LEU A 104 3.38 13.45 -12.09
C LEU A 104 2.07 12.89 -11.51
N ASN A 105 0.98 13.62 -11.69
CA ASN A 105 -0.35 13.13 -11.34
C ASN A 105 -0.98 12.52 -12.59
N VAL A 106 -1.53 11.32 -12.44
CA VAL A 106 -2.24 10.61 -13.50
C VAL A 106 -3.64 10.34 -12.99
N TRP A 107 -4.64 10.70 -13.78
CA TRP A 107 -6.03 10.32 -13.57
C TRP A 107 -6.40 9.29 -14.63
N THR A 108 -7.10 8.24 -14.22
CA THR A 108 -7.60 7.21 -15.14
C THR A 108 -8.89 6.63 -14.61
N ASP A 109 -9.70 6.14 -15.54
CA ASP A 109 -10.93 5.42 -15.28
C ASP A 109 -10.92 4.03 -15.91
N ILE A 110 -11.74 3.15 -15.35
CA ILE A 110 -11.99 1.78 -15.79
C ILE A 110 -13.50 1.58 -15.83
N PHE A 111 -14.02 1.11 -16.95
CA PHE A 111 -15.45 0.92 -17.20
C PHE A 111 -15.69 -0.42 -17.89
N GLY A 112 -16.70 -1.16 -17.40
CA GLY A 112 -17.15 -2.41 -18.02
C GLY A 112 -16.25 -3.64 -17.79
N ASP A 113 -15.37 -3.59 -16.79
CA ASP A 113 -14.42 -4.66 -16.42
C ASP A 113 -15.02 -5.66 -15.41
#